data_AF-A0A8X6UTD5-F1
#
_entry.id   AF-A0A8X6UTD5-F1
#
_cell.length_a   1.000
_cell.length_b   1.000
_cell.length_c   1.000
_cell.angle_alpha   90.00
_cell.angle_beta   90.00
_cell.angle_gamma   90.00
#
_symmetry.space_group_name_H-M   'P 1'
#
loop_
_entity.id
_entity.type
_entity.pdbx_description
1 polymer ?
#
loop_
_entity_poly.entity_id
_entity_poly.type
_entity_poly.pdbx_seq_one_letter_code
_entity_poly.pdbx_strand_id
1 'polypeptide(L)'
;MFTSLFYCSVSLDPDDIQRTNQGHPGILELRRFMEEELSEEERTRFLAHTLPRMVSKASNLKRLKPSFGFLYSLRREERRFELDKTLVSSLLANAFFSTFAKRNVKTHPTLQDFRMVHFFTYLQKRGHQNKLRAFLRYFESPDEEGHVTFMRKVLQQGPSLPGWLCSDRPLVPLDVLHEGSVHLAEPGVYRVCPCSPLLGGDVLTQANSKEARLFFTFPELLVILSFVEGLVDDEALIAENAGAQPARSPKPSRRADRENLSSLENDSTTSFFIEDSPQATASQNNLVAISTLPSSSITELISR
;
A
#
# COMPACT_ATOMS: atom_id res chain seq x y z
N MET A 1 -24.51 -24.31 -8.51
CA MET A 1 -25.01 -23.75 -7.23
C MET A 1 -23.93 -22.86 -6.59
N PHE A 2 -23.42 -21.85 -7.30
CA PHE A 2 -22.38 -20.92 -6.81
C PHE A 2 -22.60 -19.53 -7.41
N THR A 3 -23.74 -18.92 -7.10
CA THR A 3 -24.05 -17.53 -7.39
C THR A 3 -24.48 -16.87 -6.08
N SER A 4 -23.54 -16.71 -5.14
CA SER A 4 -23.77 -15.98 -3.88
C SER A 4 -22.47 -15.60 -3.18
N LEU A 5 -21.56 -14.90 -3.87
CA LEU A 5 -20.38 -14.27 -3.22
C LEU A 5 -20.31 -12.76 -3.47
N PHE A 6 -21.42 -12.15 -3.90
CA PHE A 6 -21.51 -10.69 -4.09
C PHE A 6 -22.40 -9.95 -3.10
N TYR A 7 -23.01 -10.66 -2.15
CA TYR A 7 -23.57 -10.01 -0.99
C TYR A 7 -22.48 -9.98 0.09
N CYS A 8 -21.66 -8.92 0.10
CA CYS A 8 -21.34 -8.35 1.40
C CYS A 8 -22.70 -7.96 1.99
N SER A 9 -23.29 -8.86 2.76
CA SER A 9 -24.36 -8.52 3.67
C SER A 9 -23.89 -7.27 4.41
N VAL A 10 -24.65 -6.17 4.25
CA VAL A 10 -24.61 -5.03 5.16
C VAL A 10 -25.14 -5.56 6.49
N SER A 11 -24.36 -6.43 7.14
CA SER A 11 -24.58 -6.80 8.51
C SER A 11 -24.14 -5.57 9.28
N LEU A 12 -25.12 -4.70 9.57
CA LEU A 12 -24.96 -3.70 10.59
C LEU A 12 -24.50 -4.46 11.84
N ASP A 13 -23.28 -4.17 12.27
CA ASP A 13 -22.80 -4.64 13.57
C ASP A 13 -23.84 -4.13 14.59
N PRO A 14 -24.43 -4.96 15.47
CA PRO A 14 -25.38 -4.48 16.47
C PRO A 14 -24.80 -3.33 17.32
N ASP A 15 -23.48 -3.23 17.42
CA ASP A 15 -22.75 -2.14 18.06
C ASP A 15 -22.82 -0.79 17.28
N ASP A 16 -23.14 -0.79 15.98
CA ASP A 16 -23.30 0.43 15.15
C ASP A 16 -24.67 1.13 15.36
N ILE A 17 -25.57 0.56 16.17
CA ILE A 17 -26.89 1.16 16.47
C ILE A 17 -26.76 2.37 17.43
N GLN A 18 -25.60 2.55 18.07
CA GLN A 18 -25.30 3.78 18.81
C GLN A 18 -24.87 4.90 17.87
N ARG A 19 -25.83 5.38 17.05
CA ARG A 19 -25.72 6.70 16.42
C ARG A 19 -25.76 7.75 17.52
N THR A 20 -24.60 8.11 18.05
CA THR A 20 -24.50 9.32 18.86
C THR A 20 -24.85 10.51 17.97
N ASN A 21 -25.59 11.49 18.50
CA ASN A 21 -25.86 12.76 17.79
C ASN A 21 -24.57 13.60 17.56
N GLN A 22 -23.42 13.08 17.98
CA GLN A 22 -22.11 13.68 17.78
C GLN A 22 -21.48 13.08 16.52
N GLY A 23 -21.05 13.93 15.58
CA GLY A 23 -20.34 13.48 14.38
C GLY A 23 -19.12 12.61 14.73
N HIS A 24 -18.77 11.68 13.84
CA HIS A 24 -17.62 10.79 14.07
C HIS A 24 -16.34 11.60 14.32
N PRO A 25 -15.54 11.30 15.37
CA PRO A 25 -14.39 12.11 15.77
C PRO A 25 -13.38 12.32 14.63
N GLY A 26 -13.18 11.31 13.78
CA GLY A 26 -12.33 11.43 12.60
C GLY A 26 -12.79 12.52 11.62
N ILE A 27 -14.09 12.75 11.45
CA ILE A 27 -14.60 13.82 10.57
C ILE A 27 -14.35 15.20 11.17
N LEU A 28 -14.44 15.33 12.50
CA LEU A 28 -14.10 16.57 13.20
C LEU A 28 -12.60 16.89 13.04
N GLU A 29 -11.74 15.88 13.20
CA GLU A 29 -10.29 16.03 13.00
C GLU A 29 -9.93 16.35 11.56
N LEU A 30 -10.63 15.76 10.59
CA LEU A 30 -10.46 16.08 9.17
C LEU A 30 -10.85 17.53 8.88
N ARG A 31 -11.99 18.01 9.42
CA ARG A 31 -12.40 19.42 9.32
C ARG A 31 -11.31 20.32 9.88
N ARG A 32 -10.84 20.05 11.09
CA ARG A 32 -9.84 20.87 11.74
C ARG A 32 -8.52 20.88 10.97
N PHE A 33 -8.09 19.75 10.43
CA PHE A 33 -6.94 19.70 9.52
C PHE A 33 -7.14 20.62 8.30
N MET A 34 -8.33 20.66 7.71
CA MET A 34 -8.62 21.54 6.58
C MET A 34 -8.64 23.03 6.96
N GLU A 35 -9.10 23.35 8.17
CA GLU A 35 -9.27 24.73 8.64
C GLU A 35 -7.97 25.32 9.23
N GLU A 36 -7.18 24.51 9.93
CA GLU A 36 -6.02 24.98 10.72
C GLU A 36 -4.65 24.59 10.13
N GLU A 37 -4.56 23.49 9.37
CA GLU A 37 -3.27 22.92 8.95
C GLU A 37 -2.96 23.09 7.44
N LEU A 38 -3.99 23.28 6.61
CA LEU A 38 -3.82 23.57 5.19
C LEU A 38 -3.62 25.08 4.99
N SER A 39 -2.71 25.46 4.08
CA SER A 39 -2.67 26.86 3.61
C SER A 39 -3.94 27.20 2.83
N GLU A 40 -4.24 28.49 2.66
CA GLU A 40 -5.39 28.93 1.87
C GLU A 40 -5.36 28.40 0.43
N GLU A 41 -4.18 28.30 -0.18
CA GLU A 41 -3.98 27.74 -1.50
C GLU A 41 -4.17 26.22 -1.52
N GLU A 42 -3.67 25.50 -0.52
CA GLU A 42 -3.87 24.05 -0.38
C GLU A 42 -5.36 23.73 -0.15
N ARG A 43 -6.03 24.49 0.71
CA ARG A 43 -7.46 24.34 1.02
C ARG A 43 -8.33 24.64 -0.20
N THR A 44 -8.06 25.74 -0.91
CA THR A 44 -8.79 26.10 -2.14
C THR A 44 -8.60 25.05 -3.22
N ARG A 45 -7.37 24.57 -3.43
CA ARG A 45 -7.06 23.48 -4.37
C ARG A 45 -7.82 22.20 -4.02
N PHE A 46 -7.79 21.82 -2.74
CA PHE A 46 -8.50 20.64 -2.27
C PHE A 46 -10.01 20.75 -2.53
N LEU A 47 -10.66 21.83 -2.08
CA LEU A 47 -12.11 21.99 -2.18
C LEU A 47 -12.59 22.19 -3.62
N ALA A 48 -11.86 22.96 -4.43
CA ALA A 48 -12.28 23.31 -5.79
C ALA A 48 -11.90 22.26 -6.84
N HIS A 49 -10.85 21.46 -6.61
CA HIS A 49 -10.33 20.53 -7.61
C HIS A 49 -10.24 19.09 -7.09
N THR A 50 -9.48 18.85 -6.02
CA THR A 50 -9.18 17.48 -5.55
C THR A 50 -10.42 16.75 -5.08
N LEU A 51 -11.24 17.39 -4.23
CA LEU A 51 -12.45 16.80 -3.67
C LEU A 51 -13.50 16.48 -4.77
N PRO A 52 -13.86 17.39 -5.69
CA PRO A 52 -14.74 17.06 -6.81
C PRO A 52 -14.23 15.89 -7.66
N ARG A 53 -12.91 15.82 -7.93
CA ARG A 53 -12.31 14.68 -8.64
C ARG A 53 -12.49 13.38 -7.86
N MET A 54 -12.21 13.38 -6.56
CA MET A 54 -12.42 12.21 -5.69
C MET A 54 -13.89 11.77 -5.69
N VAL A 55 -14.84 12.70 -5.56
CA VAL A 55 -16.28 12.40 -5.61
C VAL A 55 -16.65 11.75 -6.96
N SER A 56 -16.17 12.31 -8.07
CA SER A 56 -16.38 11.74 -9.40
C SER A 56 -15.82 10.31 -9.50
N LYS A 57 -14.58 10.09 -9.08
CA LYS A 57 -13.96 8.74 -9.04
C LYS A 57 -14.75 7.78 -8.17
N ALA A 58 -15.18 8.20 -6.98
CA ALA A 58 -15.95 7.35 -6.07
C ALA A 58 -17.30 6.93 -6.67
N SER A 59 -18.00 7.86 -7.32
CA SER A 59 -19.31 7.62 -7.94
C SER A 59 -19.25 6.61 -9.10
N ASN A 60 -18.11 6.52 -9.79
CA ASN A 60 -17.90 5.61 -10.91
C ASN A 60 -17.73 4.13 -10.50
N LEU A 61 -17.58 3.81 -9.22
CA LEU A 61 -17.28 2.45 -8.76
C LEU A 61 -18.32 1.43 -9.25
N LYS A 62 -19.60 1.80 -9.28
CA LYS A 62 -20.69 0.91 -9.75
C LYS A 62 -20.53 0.49 -11.21
N ARG A 63 -19.93 1.34 -12.04
CA ARG A 63 -19.65 1.07 -13.46
C ARG A 63 -18.34 0.33 -13.66
N LEU A 64 -17.35 0.59 -12.81
CA LEU A 64 -15.99 0.04 -12.94
C LEU A 64 -15.82 -1.34 -12.31
N LYS A 65 -16.72 -1.74 -11.39
CA LYS A 65 -16.62 -3.06 -10.75
C LYS A 65 -16.71 -4.18 -11.80
N PRO A 66 -15.91 -5.25 -11.68
CA PRO A 66 -16.02 -6.40 -12.57
C PRO A 66 -17.40 -7.05 -12.45
N SER A 67 -17.94 -7.54 -13.58
CA SER A 67 -19.26 -8.19 -13.65
C SER A 67 -19.33 -9.50 -12.84
N PHE A 68 -18.21 -10.20 -12.69
CA PHE A 68 -18.13 -11.53 -12.07
C PHE A 68 -17.80 -11.53 -10.57
N GLY A 69 -17.23 -10.46 -10.03
CA GLY A 69 -16.71 -10.53 -8.66
C GLY A 69 -15.64 -9.48 -8.43
N PHE A 70 -15.58 -8.91 -7.24
CA PHE A 70 -14.26 -8.56 -6.73
C PHE A 70 -13.69 -9.82 -6.09
N LEU A 71 -12.66 -10.39 -6.71
CA LEU A 71 -12.05 -11.64 -6.26
C LEU A 71 -11.14 -11.35 -5.06
N TYR A 72 -11.20 -12.21 -4.04
CA TYR A 72 -10.34 -12.13 -2.86
C TYR A 72 -9.03 -12.89 -3.07
N SER A 73 -7.91 -12.41 -2.55
CA SER A 73 -6.66 -13.19 -2.48
C SER A 73 -6.68 -14.01 -1.20
N LEU A 74 -6.93 -15.31 -1.34
CA LEU A 74 -7.07 -16.23 -0.21
C LEU A 74 -5.73 -16.76 0.26
N ARG A 75 -5.67 -17.15 1.54
CA ARG A 75 -4.51 -17.86 2.12
C ARG A 75 -4.17 -19.14 1.38
N ARG A 76 -2.88 -19.34 1.15
CA ARG A 76 -2.23 -20.46 0.45
C ARG A 76 -2.72 -20.70 -0.97
N GLU A 77 -3.24 -19.65 -1.60
CA GLU A 77 -3.64 -19.69 -3.00
C GLU A 77 -2.81 -18.71 -3.83
N GLU A 78 -1.93 -19.23 -4.68
CA GLU A 78 -1.20 -18.39 -5.64
C GLU A 78 -2.18 -17.79 -6.63
N ARG A 79 -2.16 -16.45 -6.73
CA ARG A 79 -3.10 -15.72 -7.58
C ARG A 79 -2.51 -14.39 -8.03
N ARG A 80 -2.83 -14.00 -9.26
CA ARG A 80 -2.50 -12.71 -9.86
C ARG A 80 -3.77 -11.89 -10.06
N PHE A 81 -3.72 -10.63 -9.65
CA PHE A 81 -4.77 -9.64 -9.82
C PHE A 81 -4.23 -8.47 -10.63
N GLU A 82 -4.91 -8.14 -11.72
CA GLU A 82 -4.58 -6.98 -12.53
C GLU A 82 -5.73 -5.99 -12.42
N LEU A 83 -5.46 -4.84 -11.81
CA LEU A 83 -6.46 -3.81 -11.53
C LEU A 83 -6.19 -2.57 -12.36
N ASP A 84 -7.17 -2.15 -13.15
CA ASP A 84 -7.16 -0.86 -13.84
C ASP A 84 -6.96 0.29 -12.86
N LYS A 85 -6.05 1.22 -13.17
CA LYS A 85 -5.76 2.39 -12.33
C LYS A 85 -7.00 3.28 -12.12
N THR A 86 -7.96 3.26 -13.04
CA THR A 86 -9.27 3.89 -12.89
C THR A 86 -10.11 3.21 -11.81
N LEU A 87 -10.09 1.87 -11.74
CA LEU A 87 -10.74 1.14 -10.65
C LEU A 87 -10.01 1.38 -9.32
N VAL A 88 -8.68 1.34 -9.31
CA VAL A 88 -7.85 1.60 -8.11
C VAL A 88 -8.15 2.99 -7.53
N SER A 89 -8.12 4.04 -8.34
CA SER A 89 -8.47 5.40 -7.90
C SER A 89 -9.91 5.50 -7.40
N SER A 90 -10.86 4.79 -8.00
CA SER A 90 -12.24 4.71 -7.53
C SER A 90 -12.36 4.02 -6.16
N LEU A 91 -11.63 2.91 -5.94
CA LEU A 91 -11.57 2.20 -4.67
C LEU A 91 -10.96 3.09 -3.57
N LEU A 92 -9.84 3.76 -3.84
CA LEU A 92 -9.20 4.68 -2.90
C LEU A 92 -10.09 5.87 -2.55
N ALA A 93 -10.83 6.42 -3.51
CA ALA A 93 -11.77 7.50 -3.22
C ALA A 93 -12.92 7.02 -2.31
N ASN A 94 -13.44 5.81 -2.53
CA ASN A 94 -14.43 5.20 -1.65
C ASN A 94 -13.87 4.88 -0.25
N ALA A 95 -12.59 4.52 -0.13
CA ALA A 95 -11.90 4.37 1.15
C ALA A 95 -11.84 5.69 1.92
N PHE A 96 -11.48 6.79 1.24
CA PHE A 96 -11.45 8.13 1.81
C PHE A 96 -12.83 8.55 2.34
N PHE A 97 -13.88 8.39 1.53
CA PHE A 97 -15.26 8.68 1.95
C PHE A 97 -15.85 7.63 2.90
N SER A 98 -15.10 6.56 3.20
CA SER A 98 -15.49 5.49 4.11
C SER A 98 -16.84 4.85 3.74
N THR A 99 -17.10 4.66 2.45
CA THR A 99 -18.35 4.11 1.90
C THR A 99 -18.40 2.58 1.87
N PHE A 100 -17.28 1.91 2.15
CA PHE A 100 -17.24 0.46 2.33
C PHE A 100 -17.95 0.03 3.61
N ALA A 101 -18.44 -1.21 3.64
CA ALA A 101 -18.95 -1.81 4.86
C ALA A 101 -17.83 -1.95 5.90
N LYS A 102 -18.18 -1.75 7.18
CA LYS A 102 -17.27 -1.94 8.31
C LYS A 102 -16.78 -3.37 8.35
N ARG A 103 -15.48 -3.54 8.58
CA ARG A 103 -14.84 -4.83 8.85
C ARG A 103 -14.14 -4.77 10.20
N ASN A 104 -14.19 -5.87 10.93
CA ASN A 104 -13.52 -6.03 12.20
C ASN A 104 -13.07 -7.49 12.35
N VAL A 105 -12.29 -7.77 13.40
CA VAL A 105 -11.75 -9.12 13.67
C VAL A 105 -12.85 -10.18 13.81
N LYS A 106 -14.07 -9.80 14.24
CA LYS A 106 -15.19 -10.74 14.37
C LYS A 106 -15.83 -11.09 13.02
N THR A 107 -15.97 -10.11 12.13
CA THR A 107 -16.67 -10.26 10.85
C THR A 107 -15.74 -10.74 9.73
N HIS A 108 -14.50 -10.25 9.72
CA HIS A 108 -13.52 -10.52 8.67
C HIS A 108 -12.11 -10.63 9.29
N PRO A 109 -11.80 -11.69 10.05
CA PRO A 109 -10.53 -11.83 10.80
C PRO A 109 -9.28 -11.85 9.92
N THR A 110 -9.43 -12.18 8.64
CA THR A 110 -8.32 -12.32 7.68
C THR A 110 -8.13 -11.08 6.81
N LEU A 111 -9.05 -10.11 6.83
CA LEU A 111 -9.00 -8.91 5.98
C LEU A 111 -8.91 -7.64 6.82
N GLN A 112 -8.33 -6.59 6.23
CA GLN A 112 -8.26 -5.29 6.85
C GLN A 112 -9.55 -4.48 6.69
N ASP A 113 -9.76 -3.49 7.57
CA ASP A 113 -10.73 -2.43 7.33
C ASP A 113 -10.12 -1.42 6.34
N PHE A 114 -10.81 -1.19 5.22
CA PHE A 114 -10.35 -0.31 4.15
C PHE A 114 -10.92 1.11 4.26
N ARG A 115 -11.65 1.44 5.34
CA ARG A 115 -12.21 2.78 5.56
C ARG A 115 -11.20 3.70 6.24
N MET A 116 -11.10 4.94 5.77
CA MET A 116 -10.17 5.93 6.34
C MET A 116 -10.72 6.71 7.54
N VAL A 117 -11.98 6.47 7.95
CA VAL A 117 -12.62 7.23 9.03
C VAL A 117 -11.82 7.20 10.35
N HIS A 118 -11.15 6.09 10.64
CA HIS A 118 -10.28 5.92 11.82
C HIS A 118 -8.88 6.49 11.61
N PHE A 119 -8.40 6.61 10.37
CA PHE A 119 -7.13 7.28 10.07
C PHE A 119 -7.22 8.76 10.44
N PHE A 120 -8.37 9.39 10.16
CA PHE A 120 -8.54 10.82 10.38
C PHE A 120 -8.45 11.24 11.86
N THR A 121 -8.75 10.35 12.82
CA THR A 121 -8.62 10.66 14.25
C THR A 121 -7.19 10.98 14.68
N TYR A 122 -6.20 10.62 13.86
CA TYR A 122 -4.78 10.83 14.13
C TYR A 122 -4.19 12.04 13.39
N LEU A 123 -5.01 12.87 12.72
CA LEU A 123 -4.53 14.06 11.99
C LEU A 123 -3.96 15.18 12.88
N GLN A 124 -4.07 15.04 14.20
CA GLN A 124 -3.29 15.77 15.20
C GLN A 124 -1.76 15.57 15.01
N LYS A 125 -1.36 14.42 14.48
CA LYS A 125 0.05 14.03 14.35
C LYS A 125 0.59 14.46 12.99
N ARG A 126 1.71 15.17 12.99
CA ARG A 126 2.39 15.63 11.75
C ARG A 126 2.70 14.50 10.76
N GLY A 127 3.01 13.29 11.25
CA GLY A 127 3.21 12.12 10.39
C GLY A 127 1.97 11.75 9.58
N HIS A 128 0.80 11.72 10.22
CA HIS A 128 -0.49 11.45 9.58
C HIS A 128 -0.94 12.56 8.66
N GLN A 129 -0.70 13.82 9.02
CA GLN A 129 -0.94 14.96 8.12
C GLN A 129 -0.14 14.85 6.82
N ASN A 130 1.15 14.47 6.91
CA ASN A 130 2.00 14.27 5.73
C ASN A 130 1.50 13.12 4.85
N LYS A 131 1.05 12.02 5.48
CA LYS A 131 0.43 10.88 4.79
C LYS A 131 -0.85 11.30 4.06
N LEU A 132 -1.71 12.07 4.72
CA LEU A 132 -2.93 12.59 4.08
C LEU A 132 -2.58 13.50 2.90
N ARG A 133 -1.61 14.42 3.04
CA ARG A 133 -1.17 15.25 1.92
C ARG A 133 -0.63 14.42 0.76
N ALA A 134 0.15 13.36 1.03
CA ALA A 134 0.63 12.44 -0.01
C ALA A 134 -0.53 11.71 -0.71
N PHE A 135 -1.51 11.24 0.05
CA PHE A 135 -2.73 10.63 -0.48
C PHE A 135 -3.55 11.60 -1.34
N LEU A 136 -3.68 12.86 -0.95
CA LEU A 136 -4.41 13.86 -1.74
C LEU A 136 -3.70 14.18 -3.06
N ARG A 137 -2.36 14.24 -3.07
CA ARG A 137 -1.56 14.46 -4.29
C ARG A 137 -1.77 13.39 -5.36
N TYR A 138 -2.06 12.16 -4.95
CA TYR A 138 -2.42 11.09 -5.88
C TYR A 138 -3.64 11.46 -6.72
N PHE A 139 -4.65 12.11 -6.12
CA PHE A 139 -5.84 12.58 -6.83
C PHE A 139 -5.66 13.92 -7.56
N GLU A 140 -4.58 14.65 -7.26
CA GLU A 140 -4.21 15.88 -7.97
C GLU A 140 -3.46 15.57 -9.28
N SER A 141 -2.70 14.48 -9.29
CA SER A 141 -1.97 14.01 -10.46
C SER A 141 -2.92 13.69 -11.64
N PRO A 142 -2.48 13.82 -12.89
CA PRO A 142 -3.28 13.38 -14.04
C PRO A 142 -3.60 11.89 -13.91
N ASP A 143 -4.74 11.48 -14.45
CA ASP A 143 -5.09 10.07 -14.48
C ASP A 143 -4.08 9.33 -15.36
N GLU A 144 -3.40 8.34 -14.79
CA GLU A 144 -2.53 7.44 -15.54
C GLU A 144 -3.33 6.27 -16.09
N GLU A 145 -3.13 5.97 -17.36
CA GLU A 145 -3.66 4.77 -18.00
C GLU A 145 -2.83 3.53 -17.60
N GLY A 146 -3.46 2.37 -17.65
CA GLY A 146 -2.84 1.07 -17.38
C GLY A 146 -3.33 0.38 -16.12
N HIS A 147 -2.54 -0.58 -15.65
CA HIS A 147 -2.92 -1.49 -14.58
C HIS A 147 -1.84 -1.62 -13.51
N VAL A 148 -2.29 -1.83 -12.27
CA VAL A 148 -1.45 -2.26 -11.16
C VAL A 148 -1.64 -3.77 -10.99
N THR A 149 -0.54 -4.51 -10.91
CA THR A 149 -0.58 -5.96 -10.75
C THR A 149 -0.21 -6.34 -9.34
N PHE A 150 -1.02 -7.19 -8.70
CA PHE A 150 -0.74 -7.80 -7.41
C PHE A 150 -0.63 -9.31 -7.57
N MET A 151 0.48 -9.90 -7.11
CA MET A 151 0.73 -11.33 -7.18
C MET A 151 0.98 -11.87 -5.78
N ARG A 152 0.09 -12.74 -5.31
CA ARG A 152 0.36 -13.57 -4.13
C ARG A 152 1.17 -14.76 -4.57
N LYS A 153 2.36 -14.93 -3.99
CA LYS A 153 3.24 -16.08 -4.20
C LYS A 153 3.19 -16.99 -2.98
N VAL A 154 3.11 -18.28 -3.23
CA VAL A 154 3.06 -19.32 -2.19
C VAL A 154 4.20 -20.29 -2.43
N LEU A 155 5.08 -20.41 -1.44
CA LEU A 155 6.19 -21.34 -1.46
C LEU A 155 5.66 -22.75 -1.17
N GLN A 156 5.37 -23.52 -2.23
CA GLN A 156 4.75 -24.85 -2.08
C GLN A 156 5.61 -25.83 -1.27
N GLN A 157 6.92 -25.86 -1.53
CA GLN A 157 7.91 -26.62 -0.76
C GLN A 157 9.23 -25.84 -0.74
N GLY A 158 9.58 -25.29 0.42
CA GLY A 158 10.91 -24.70 0.62
C GLY A 158 12.01 -25.76 0.68
N PRO A 159 13.28 -25.39 0.47
CA PRO A 159 14.39 -26.31 0.67
C PRO A 159 14.40 -26.78 2.13
N SER A 160 14.61 -28.08 2.34
CA SER A 160 14.86 -28.62 3.68
C SER A 160 16.15 -28.04 4.24
N LEU A 161 16.35 -28.08 5.57
CA LEU A 161 17.61 -27.64 6.17
C LEU A 161 18.84 -28.35 5.55
N PRO A 162 18.82 -29.68 5.28
CA PRO A 162 19.86 -30.33 4.50
C PRO A 162 20.03 -29.75 3.08
N GLY A 163 18.93 -29.42 2.40
CA GLY A 163 18.96 -28.77 1.09
C GLY A 163 19.66 -27.41 1.11
N TRP A 164 19.46 -26.61 2.15
CA TRP A 164 20.19 -25.35 2.35
C TRP A 164 21.69 -25.58 2.59
N LEU A 165 22.05 -26.54 3.45
CA LEU A 165 23.45 -26.84 3.80
C LEU A 165 24.24 -27.43 2.63
N CYS A 166 23.57 -28.18 1.76
CA CYS A 166 24.18 -28.79 0.58
C CYS A 166 24.08 -27.91 -0.68
N SER A 167 23.56 -26.69 -0.59
CA SER A 167 23.47 -25.78 -1.73
C SER A 167 24.88 -25.39 -2.20
N ASP A 168 25.18 -25.66 -3.46
CA ASP A 168 26.43 -25.30 -4.14
C ASP A 168 26.33 -23.96 -4.90
N ARG A 169 25.19 -23.27 -4.76
CA ARG A 169 24.96 -22.02 -5.48
C ARG A 169 25.87 -20.91 -4.98
N PRO A 170 26.55 -20.18 -5.88
CA PRO A 170 27.40 -19.07 -5.49
C PRO A 170 26.56 -17.92 -4.94
N LEU A 171 27.17 -17.12 -4.07
CA LEU A 171 26.60 -15.85 -3.63
C LEU A 171 26.50 -14.90 -4.83
N VAL A 172 25.43 -14.12 -4.89
CA VAL A 172 25.23 -13.07 -5.88
C VAL A 172 25.97 -11.79 -5.48
N PRO A 173 26.32 -10.90 -6.43
CA PRO A 173 26.85 -9.58 -6.11
C PRO A 173 25.94 -8.84 -5.12
N LEU A 174 26.55 -8.22 -4.10
CA LEU A 174 25.85 -7.51 -3.03
C LEU A 174 26.42 -6.11 -2.89
N ASP A 175 25.60 -5.11 -3.18
CA ASP A 175 25.90 -3.71 -2.92
C ASP A 175 25.27 -3.27 -1.60
N VAL A 176 26.10 -2.84 -0.64
CA VAL A 176 25.66 -2.34 0.66
C VAL A 176 25.88 -0.84 0.73
N LEU A 177 24.78 -0.08 0.77
CA LEU A 177 24.81 1.37 0.88
C LEU A 177 24.63 1.78 2.35
N HIS A 178 25.50 2.66 2.84
CA HIS A 178 25.41 3.20 4.22
C HIS A 178 24.30 4.25 4.38
N GLU A 179 23.92 4.90 3.27
CA GLU A 179 22.86 5.89 3.21
C GLU A 179 21.89 5.53 2.08
N GLY A 180 20.60 5.74 2.32
CA GLY A 180 19.56 5.45 1.35
C GLY A 180 18.21 5.24 2.01
N SER A 181 17.19 5.01 1.21
CA SER A 181 15.90 4.54 1.70
C SER A 181 15.23 3.70 0.63
N VAL A 182 14.60 2.59 1.01
CA VAL A 182 13.75 1.77 0.12
C VAL A 182 12.71 2.62 -0.62
N HIS A 183 12.25 3.71 -0.01
CA HIS A 183 11.28 4.62 -0.63
C HIS A 183 11.85 5.42 -1.80
N LEU A 184 13.18 5.60 -1.85
CA LEU A 184 13.92 6.40 -2.83
C LEU A 184 14.85 5.54 -3.71
N ALA A 185 14.71 4.22 -3.65
CA ALA A 185 15.48 3.30 -4.49
C ALA A 185 15.26 3.62 -5.98
N GLU A 186 16.23 3.26 -6.81
CA GLU A 186 16.18 3.52 -8.25
C GLU A 186 14.98 2.83 -8.92
N PRO A 187 14.49 3.32 -10.07
CA PRO A 187 13.51 2.58 -10.86
C PRO A 187 14.08 1.23 -11.32
N GLY A 188 13.20 0.23 -11.47
CA GLY A 188 13.58 -1.08 -12.04
C GLY A 188 14.23 -2.07 -11.07
N VAL A 189 14.33 -1.73 -9.79
CA VAL A 189 14.69 -2.70 -8.73
C VAL A 189 13.46 -3.11 -7.92
N TYR A 190 13.46 -4.34 -7.41
CA TYR A 190 12.45 -4.77 -6.45
C TYR A 190 12.71 -4.11 -5.09
N ARG A 191 11.76 -3.30 -4.65
CA ARG A 191 11.78 -2.67 -3.34
C ARG A 191 11.12 -3.60 -2.33
N VAL A 192 11.92 -4.21 -1.47
CA VAL A 192 11.43 -5.14 -0.45
C VAL A 192 11.13 -4.38 0.84
N CYS A 193 9.92 -4.53 1.36
CA CYS A 193 9.54 -4.00 2.67
C CYS A 193 9.07 -5.13 3.59
N PRO A 194 9.63 -5.23 4.81
CA PRO A 194 9.04 -6.04 5.86
C PRO A 194 7.64 -5.52 6.17
N CYS A 195 6.68 -6.44 6.22
CA CYS A 195 5.26 -6.11 6.38
C CYS A 195 4.60 -6.92 7.50
N SER A 196 3.53 -6.36 8.02
CA SER A 196 2.65 -7.05 8.96
C SER A 196 1.94 -8.23 8.26
N PRO A 197 1.61 -9.35 8.94
CA PRO A 197 0.86 -10.45 8.33
C PRO A 197 -0.45 -9.98 7.69
N LEU A 198 -1.22 -9.17 8.41
CA LEU A 198 -2.26 -8.34 7.81
C LEU A 198 -1.60 -7.14 7.16
N LEU A 199 -1.39 -7.20 5.85
CA LEU A 199 -0.64 -6.19 5.10
C LEU A 199 -1.13 -4.78 5.38
N GLY A 200 -0.18 -3.86 5.53
CA GLY A 200 -0.42 -2.48 5.95
C GLY A 200 -0.54 -2.31 7.47
N GLY A 201 -0.77 -3.37 8.25
CA GLY A 201 -0.97 -3.30 9.69
C GLY A 201 -1.99 -2.22 10.08
N ASP A 202 -1.59 -1.30 10.95
CA ASP A 202 -2.40 -0.16 11.41
C ASP A 202 -2.32 1.08 10.47
N VAL A 203 -2.07 0.90 9.16
CA VAL A 203 -1.83 2.02 8.20
C VAL A 203 -3.01 2.99 8.10
N LEU A 204 -4.25 2.50 8.17
CA LEU A 204 -5.46 3.32 8.18
C LEU A 204 -5.93 3.68 9.60
N THR A 205 -5.07 3.55 10.60
CA THR A 205 -5.30 3.98 11.98
C THR A 205 -4.09 4.77 12.48
N GLN A 206 -3.35 4.26 13.46
CA GLN A 206 -2.31 4.97 14.20
C GLN A 206 -0.89 4.77 13.67
N ALA A 207 -0.66 3.84 12.74
CA ALA A 207 0.70 3.44 12.37
C ALA A 207 1.49 4.61 11.79
N ASN A 208 2.77 4.70 12.13
CA ASN A 208 3.77 5.54 11.47
C ASN A 208 5.03 4.75 11.08
N SER A 209 4.88 3.43 10.90
CA SER A 209 5.94 2.49 10.52
C SER A 209 6.49 2.75 9.12
N LYS A 210 7.61 2.08 8.78
CA LYS A 210 8.17 2.07 7.40
C LYS A 210 7.14 1.54 6.40
N GLU A 211 6.48 0.42 6.73
CA GLU A 211 5.35 -0.14 5.95
C GLU A 211 4.26 0.91 5.71
N ALA A 212 3.78 1.58 6.77
CA ALA A 212 2.72 2.56 6.61
C ALA A 212 3.17 3.78 5.77
N ARG A 213 4.43 4.21 5.85
CA ARG A 213 4.96 5.27 4.97
C ARG A 213 5.06 4.81 3.52
N LEU A 214 5.42 3.55 3.28
CA LEU A 214 5.47 2.97 1.93
C LEU A 214 4.10 2.99 1.25
N PHE A 215 3.05 2.57 1.96
CA PHE A 215 1.68 2.53 1.42
C PHE A 215 1.13 3.92 1.09
N PHE A 216 1.57 4.98 1.78
CA PHE A 216 1.21 6.36 1.43
C PHE A 216 2.14 6.98 0.37
N THR A 217 3.35 6.42 0.20
CA THR A 217 4.23 6.76 -0.94
C THR A 217 3.72 6.12 -2.22
N PHE A 218 3.11 4.93 -2.12
CA PHE A 218 2.46 4.21 -3.21
C PHE A 218 0.98 3.95 -2.85
N PRO A 219 0.09 4.98 -2.94
CA PRO A 219 -1.29 4.88 -2.49
C PRO A 219 -2.09 3.73 -3.11
N GLU A 220 -1.73 3.30 -4.32
CA GLU A 220 -2.34 2.15 -4.99
C GLU A 220 -2.21 0.86 -4.18
N LEU A 221 -1.19 0.71 -3.35
CA LEU A 221 -1.05 -0.44 -2.45
C LEU A 221 -2.14 -0.51 -1.39
N LEU A 222 -2.76 0.62 -1.01
CA LEU A 222 -3.82 0.62 -0.01
C LEU A 222 -5.02 -0.23 -0.45
N VAL A 223 -5.23 -0.45 -1.76
CA VAL A 223 -6.36 -1.27 -2.22
C VAL A 223 -6.26 -2.73 -1.79
N ILE A 224 -5.06 -3.25 -1.47
CA ILE A 224 -4.89 -4.63 -1.02
C ILE A 224 -5.58 -4.90 0.31
N LEU A 225 -5.75 -3.87 1.16
CA LEU A 225 -6.51 -3.97 2.42
C LEU A 225 -7.95 -4.44 2.16
N SER A 226 -8.49 -4.19 0.97
CA SER A 226 -9.88 -4.53 0.64
C SER A 226 -10.10 -5.98 0.20
N PHE A 227 -9.07 -6.69 -0.29
CA PHE A 227 -9.24 -8.04 -0.87
C PHE A 227 -8.13 -9.04 -0.59
N VAL A 228 -6.98 -8.62 -0.06
CA VAL A 228 -5.88 -9.54 0.23
C VAL A 228 -5.96 -9.99 1.69
N GLU A 229 -6.15 -11.30 1.89
CA GLU A 229 -6.12 -11.86 3.24
C GLU A 229 -4.72 -11.73 3.87
N GLY A 230 -4.62 -11.82 5.19
CA GLY A 230 -3.32 -11.81 5.85
C GLY A 230 -2.42 -12.94 5.36
N LEU A 231 -1.16 -12.61 5.09
CA LEU A 231 -0.12 -13.56 4.66
C LEU A 231 0.25 -14.51 5.79
N VAL A 232 0.62 -15.74 5.43
CA VAL A 232 1.27 -16.71 6.31
C VAL A 232 2.74 -16.91 5.92
N ASP A 233 3.52 -17.61 6.74
CA ASP A 233 4.98 -17.66 6.66
C ASP A 233 5.54 -18.16 5.31
N ASP A 234 4.77 -18.96 4.57
CA ASP A 234 5.12 -19.47 3.24
C ASP A 234 4.67 -18.57 2.09
N GLU A 235 4.31 -17.30 2.35
CA GLU A 235 3.73 -16.41 1.36
C GLU A 235 4.43 -15.06 1.24
N ALA A 236 4.35 -14.48 0.05
CA ALA A 236 4.75 -13.11 -0.24
C ALA A 236 3.74 -12.43 -1.16
N LEU A 237 3.70 -11.09 -1.13
CA LEU A 237 2.95 -10.30 -2.09
C LEU A 237 3.89 -9.43 -2.93
N ILE A 238 3.71 -9.47 -4.24
CA ILE A 238 4.45 -8.63 -5.19
C ILE A 238 3.46 -7.65 -5.81
N ALA A 239 3.80 -6.37 -5.81
CA ALA A 239 3.08 -5.33 -6.50
C ALA A 239 3.93 -4.78 -7.66
N GLU A 240 3.36 -4.69 -8.85
CA GLU A 240 4.02 -4.14 -10.04
C GLU A 240 3.23 -2.97 -10.61
N ASN A 241 3.93 -2.04 -11.25
CA ASN A 241 3.39 -0.82 -11.88
C ASN A 241 2.71 0.16 -10.92
N ALA A 242 3.05 0.07 -9.63
CA ALA A 242 2.53 1.00 -8.62
C ALA A 242 3.18 2.39 -8.77
N GLY A 243 2.36 3.43 -8.90
CA GLY A 243 2.82 4.81 -9.06
C GLY A 243 3.34 5.43 -7.76
N ALA A 244 4.61 5.85 -7.75
CA ALA A 244 5.21 6.55 -6.61
C ALA A 244 4.73 8.01 -6.56
N GLN A 245 4.32 8.47 -5.37
CA GLN A 245 4.08 9.88 -5.14
C GLN A 245 5.41 10.61 -4.88
N PRO A 246 5.69 11.72 -5.58
CA PRO A 246 6.93 12.44 -5.40
C PRO A 246 7.04 12.92 -3.94
N ALA A 247 8.12 12.52 -3.28
CA ALA A 247 8.48 13.07 -1.98
C ALA A 247 8.58 14.60 -2.13
N ARG A 248 7.97 15.36 -1.20
CA ARG A 248 8.21 16.80 -1.16
C ARG A 248 9.72 16.98 -0.98
N SER A 249 10.39 17.63 -1.93
CA SER A 249 11.81 17.94 -1.82
C SER A 249 12.06 18.53 -0.43
N PRO A 250 12.98 17.99 0.39
CA PRO A 250 13.38 18.69 1.59
C PRO A 250 13.83 20.09 1.16
N LYS A 251 13.40 21.14 1.88
CA LYS A 251 14.03 22.45 1.72
C LYS A 251 15.55 22.22 1.78
N PRO A 252 16.35 22.79 0.87
CA PRO A 252 17.77 22.49 0.81
C PRO A 252 18.39 22.77 2.17
N SER A 253 18.68 21.69 2.90
CA SER A 253 19.57 21.71 4.04
C SER A 253 20.95 21.98 3.47
N ARG A 254 21.63 23.01 3.97
CA ARG A 254 22.99 23.35 3.58
C ARG A 254 23.95 22.23 4.00
N ARG A 255 24.11 21.23 3.15
CA ARG A 255 25.33 20.43 2.91
C ARG A 255 24.96 19.16 2.16
N ALA A 256 25.42 19.08 0.92
CA ALA A 256 25.77 17.82 0.29
C ALA A 256 26.69 18.19 -0.88
N ASP A 257 27.99 17.98 -0.67
CA ASP A 257 28.97 17.95 -1.72
C ASP A 257 28.59 16.81 -2.68
N ARG A 258 28.34 17.16 -3.94
CA ARG A 258 28.05 16.20 -5.01
C ARG A 258 29.39 15.67 -5.50
N GLU A 259 29.73 14.44 -5.17
CA GLU A 259 30.67 13.66 -5.96
C GLU A 259 29.91 12.79 -6.96
N ASN A 260 30.34 12.90 -8.21
CA ASN A 260 29.82 12.18 -9.36
C ASN A 260 30.19 10.70 -9.27
N LEU A 261 29.22 9.81 -9.44
CA LEU A 261 29.48 8.49 -10.02
C LEU A 261 28.63 8.33 -11.27
N SER A 262 29.26 8.60 -12.41
CA SER A 262 28.88 8.05 -13.69
C SER A 262 29.46 6.65 -13.82
N SER A 263 28.73 5.80 -14.56
CA SER A 263 29.06 4.45 -15.04
C SER A 263 28.75 3.29 -14.08
N LEU A 264 27.73 2.50 -14.43
CA LEU A 264 27.90 1.15 -14.96
C LEU A 264 26.56 0.64 -15.51
N GLU A 265 26.54 0.36 -16.82
CA GLU A 265 25.48 -0.38 -17.50
C GLU A 265 25.60 -1.89 -17.19
N ASN A 266 24.46 -2.57 -17.22
CA ASN A 266 24.27 -4.02 -17.37
C ASN A 266 24.82 -4.93 -16.27
N ASP A 267 23.96 -5.26 -15.31
CA ASP A 267 23.49 -6.65 -15.12
C ASP A 267 22.23 -6.62 -14.25
N SER A 268 21.47 -7.73 -14.23
CA SER A 268 20.26 -7.88 -13.42
C SER A 268 20.58 -7.85 -11.91
N THR A 269 20.83 -6.66 -11.38
CA THR A 269 21.17 -6.43 -9.98
C THR A 269 19.90 -6.38 -9.14
N THR A 270 19.77 -7.31 -8.20
CA THR A 270 18.75 -7.22 -7.16
C THR A 270 19.31 -6.43 -5.99
N SER A 271 18.92 -5.16 -5.89
CA SER A 271 19.33 -4.31 -4.77
C SER A 271 18.50 -4.64 -3.52
N PHE A 272 19.15 -5.15 -2.48
CA PHE A 272 18.53 -5.36 -1.17
C PHE A 272 18.96 -4.24 -0.22
N PHE A 273 17.99 -3.54 0.34
CA PHE A 273 18.26 -2.56 1.40
C PHE A 273 18.03 -3.23 2.75
N ILE A 274 19.10 -3.45 3.50
CA ILE A 274 19.04 -3.85 4.90
C ILE A 274 19.21 -2.59 5.72
N GLU A 275 18.10 -1.98 6.14
CA GLU A 275 18.15 -0.92 7.16
C GLU A 275 17.81 -1.52 8.52
N ASP A 276 18.73 -1.36 9.48
CA ASP A 276 18.51 -1.73 10.88
C ASP A 276 17.20 -1.14 11.42
N SER A 277 16.40 -2.01 12.03
CA SER A 277 15.20 -1.65 12.79
C SER A 277 15.42 -2.03 14.26
N PRO A 278 15.45 -1.08 15.20
CA PRO A 278 15.57 -1.39 16.63
C PRO A 278 14.29 -1.97 17.26
N GLN A 279 13.26 -2.31 16.47
CA GLN A 279 11.99 -2.89 16.96
C GLN A 279 11.49 -4.10 16.16
N ALA A 280 12.39 -4.88 15.54
CA ALA A 280 12.00 -6.18 15.01
C ALA A 280 11.82 -7.19 16.16
N THR A 281 10.60 -7.29 16.69
CA THR A 281 10.20 -8.47 17.47
C THR A 281 10.30 -9.69 16.55
N ALA A 282 11.13 -10.66 16.93
CA ALA A 282 11.40 -11.88 16.18
C ALA A 282 10.12 -12.72 15.98
N SER A 283 9.47 -12.58 14.81
CA SER A 283 8.59 -13.59 14.19
C SER A 283 7.95 -13.19 12.84
N GLN A 284 8.33 -12.09 12.18
CA GLN A 284 7.59 -11.59 11.01
C GLN A 284 8.44 -11.60 9.73
N ASN A 285 8.22 -12.61 8.88
CA ASN A 285 8.91 -12.80 7.59
C ASN A 285 8.04 -12.46 6.36
N ASN A 286 6.96 -11.70 6.54
CA ASN A 286 6.10 -11.32 5.40
C ASN A 286 6.73 -10.17 4.62
N LEU A 287 6.83 -10.34 3.30
CA LEU A 287 7.47 -9.39 2.40
C LEU A 287 6.48 -8.85 1.39
N VAL A 288 6.48 -7.53 1.21
CA VAL A 288 5.92 -6.89 0.03
C VAL A 288 7.06 -6.40 -0.84
N ALA A 289 7.13 -6.93 -2.06
CA ALA A 289 8.05 -6.46 -3.08
C ALA A 289 7.31 -5.52 -4.02
N ILE A 290 7.85 -4.33 -4.28
CA ILE A 290 7.28 -3.36 -5.22
C ILE A 290 8.23 -3.20 -6.40
N SER A 291 7.75 -3.41 -7.61
CA SER A 291 8.42 -3.00 -8.84
C SER A 291 7.65 -1.86 -9.50
N THR A 292 8.36 -0.81 -9.91
CA THR A 292 7.78 0.29 -10.69
C THR A 292 7.80 0.02 -12.20
N LEU A 293 8.26 -1.16 -12.64
CA LEU A 293 8.29 -1.58 -14.05
C LEU A 293 7.60 -2.95 -14.23
N PRO A 294 6.94 -3.19 -15.38
CA PRO A 294 6.32 -4.48 -15.67
C PRO A 294 7.39 -5.55 -15.91
N SER A 295 7.21 -6.73 -15.31
CA SER A 295 8.13 -7.85 -15.48
C SER A 295 7.98 -8.50 -16.87
N SER A 296 8.69 -7.96 -17.89
CA SER A 296 9.03 -8.73 -19.11
C SER A 296 10.44 -9.34 -19.05
N SER A 297 11.14 -9.13 -17.95
CA SER A 297 12.41 -9.77 -17.60
C SER A 297 12.35 -10.04 -16.09
N ILE A 298 12.99 -11.10 -15.60
CA ILE A 298 13.06 -11.51 -14.18
C ILE A 298 11.95 -12.49 -13.77
N THR A 299 11.82 -13.60 -14.51
CA THR A 299 11.06 -14.79 -14.09
C THR A 299 11.85 -15.69 -13.12
N GLU A 300 12.97 -15.24 -12.56
CA GLU A 300 13.92 -16.14 -11.86
C GLU A 300 14.12 -15.91 -10.36
N LEU A 301 13.49 -14.92 -9.73
CA LEU A 301 13.82 -14.61 -8.32
C LEU A 301 13.05 -15.41 -7.25
N ILE A 302 12.00 -16.14 -7.62
CA ILE A 302 11.13 -16.84 -6.64
C ILE A 302 11.05 -18.35 -6.91
N SER A 303 11.56 -18.82 -8.06
CA SER A 303 11.71 -20.24 -8.36
C SER A 303 13.15 -20.74 -8.29
N ARG A 304 14.07 -19.92 -7.76
CA ARG A 304 15.47 -20.27 -7.59
C ARG A 304 15.78 -20.45 -6.11
#